data_AF-A0A542CUA1-F1
#
_entry.id   AF-A0A542CUA1-F1
#
_cell.length_a   1.000
_cell.length_b   1.000
_cell.length_c   1.000
_cell.angle_alpha   90.00
_cell.angle_beta   90.00
_cell.angle_gamma   90.00
#
_symmetry.space_group_name_H-M   'P 1'
#
loop_
_entity.id
_entity.type
_entity.pdbx_description
1 polymer ?
#
loop_
_entity_poly.entity_id
_entity_poly.type
_entity_poly.pdbx_seq_one_letter_code
_entity_poly.pdbx_strand_id
1 'polypeptide(L)'
;MSNRRAGVRLVGTMAILLLIAGAFTAPTAASEPVSDRGRVLALWQSGGPVMRDAAGEALVGSDAAVREFLETGQHGALNTDLRIRVNQMMAAGGRGVREAAQIALDDGSTAALREFLETGHREPRLHDLRVAIFQILATAPEGSRLREVAGMTLDANTEEAFERFLETGQHEARETDNRIRTAQLLSGGGTRVSKAANAALDEGTAAALREFLESWLPVAQAWDEEARTVADLAERAKQAAARNDTAAARAAAAEARRTEQAAREAYGEGLSERERKGRAESTQRKVAHEEAEEDRAQEAEEAAARQAEADRLLAEAAAPDADRETVVGNGRRVALHVLSTGGPQAQTAAETALAGTADQVVAFVRTDLAAAQERDDRERVSRIAAETDIPAERAAAEAALAGSYAEVKEFLRTRWYEGKDHDVRIAILRMLPDAGPALRDDANEALDGSYQDQLEFLETGQYVAREHDLRIRVLQTISPGGPEVEAAAQIALDGPPAALREFLDIHQPRAEIRDNAATAHVAEVRRLVAEAEEAAQRSGQ
;
A
#
# COMPACT_ATOMS: atom_id res chain seq x y z
N MET A 1 35.84 -55.54 -8.50
CA MET A 1 36.47 -55.03 -7.26
C MET A 1 35.42 -54.20 -6.54
N SER A 2 34.46 -54.78 -5.81
CA SER A 2 34.59 -55.34 -4.45
C SER A 2 35.09 -54.31 -3.43
N ASN A 3 34.22 -53.66 -2.66
CA ASN A 3 33.86 -54.15 -1.32
C ASN A 3 32.88 -53.22 -0.56
N ARG A 4 31.84 -53.86 -0.03
CA ARG A 4 30.98 -53.48 1.10
C ARG A 4 31.77 -53.19 2.39
N ARG A 5 31.17 -52.44 3.31
CA ARG A 5 30.96 -52.72 4.77
C ARG A 5 30.36 -51.45 5.41
N ALA A 6 29.11 -51.39 5.87
CA ALA A 6 28.49 -52.11 7.00
C ALA A 6 29.30 -52.00 8.30
N GLY A 7 28.82 -51.16 9.23
CA GLY A 7 29.35 -51.01 10.59
C GLY A 7 28.20 -50.94 11.60
N VAL A 8 27.92 -52.08 12.20
CA VAL A 8 27.05 -52.31 13.37
C VAL A 8 27.88 -52.11 14.65
N ARG A 9 27.32 -51.47 15.69
CA ARG A 9 27.61 -51.71 17.13
C ARG A 9 26.30 -51.44 17.91
N LEU A 10 25.53 -52.44 18.36
CA LEU A 10 25.66 -53.28 19.57
C LEU A 10 25.64 -52.44 20.88
N VAL A 11 24.46 -52.31 21.53
CA VAL A 11 23.95 -53.06 22.72
C VAL A 11 24.71 -52.79 24.03
N GLY A 12 23.95 -52.31 25.02
CA GLY A 12 24.26 -52.32 26.46
C GLY A 12 23.17 -51.59 27.25
N THR A 13 22.03 -52.24 27.55
CA THR A 13 21.65 -52.74 28.90
C THR A 13 21.65 -51.70 30.03
N MET A 14 20.47 -51.26 30.48
CA MET A 14 19.92 -51.64 31.79
C MET A 14 18.54 -50.99 32.00
N ALA A 15 17.51 -51.85 32.00
CA ALA A 15 16.23 -51.56 32.62
C ALA A 15 16.40 -51.72 34.14
N ILE A 16 16.13 -50.67 34.90
CA ILE A 16 15.64 -50.79 36.28
C ILE A 16 14.29 -50.08 36.30
N LEU A 17 13.23 -50.88 36.27
CA LEU A 17 11.93 -50.54 36.82
C LEU A 17 12.12 -50.36 38.34
N LEU A 18 11.88 -49.15 38.84
CA LEU A 18 11.49 -48.96 40.23
C LEU A 18 10.05 -48.43 40.21
N LEU A 19 9.14 -49.39 40.32
CA LEU A 19 7.75 -49.21 40.73
C LEU A 19 7.75 -48.57 42.12
N ILE A 20 7.48 -47.27 42.20
CA ILE A 20 6.85 -46.68 43.37
C ILE A 20 5.40 -46.42 42.98
N ALA A 21 4.54 -47.36 43.35
CA ALA A 21 3.10 -47.19 43.34
C ALA A 21 2.72 -46.18 44.44
N GLY A 22 2.78 -44.90 44.10
CA GLY A 22 2.09 -43.84 44.82
C GLY A 22 0.83 -43.48 44.04
N ALA A 23 -0.32 -44.00 44.48
CA ALA A 23 -1.61 -43.57 43.97
C ALA A 23 -1.86 -42.10 44.37
N PHE A 24 -1.34 -41.16 43.59
CA PHE A 24 -1.96 -39.86 43.46
C PHE A 24 -2.95 -39.98 42.31
N THR A 25 -4.20 -40.30 42.66
CA THR A 25 -5.33 -39.85 41.86
C THR A 25 -5.25 -38.33 41.85
N ALA A 26 -4.64 -37.75 40.82
CA ALA A 26 -4.89 -36.36 40.48
C ALA A 26 -6.42 -36.25 40.33
N PRO A 27 -7.11 -35.36 41.07
CA PRO A 27 -8.48 -35.08 40.73
C PRO A 27 -8.43 -34.60 39.28
N THR A 28 -9.17 -35.28 38.41
CA THR A 28 -9.58 -34.70 37.14
C THR A 28 -10.24 -33.38 37.54
N ALA A 29 -9.55 -32.26 37.36
CA ALA A 29 -10.16 -30.96 37.47
C ALA A 29 -11.25 -30.97 36.40
N ALA A 30 -12.48 -31.25 36.83
CA ALA A 30 -13.65 -30.99 36.02
C ALA A 30 -13.52 -29.52 35.63
N SER A 31 -13.40 -29.25 34.33
CA SER A 31 -13.48 -27.89 33.81
C SER A 31 -14.69 -27.24 34.45
N GLU A 32 -14.49 -26.17 35.23
CA GLU A 32 -15.60 -25.46 35.82
C GLU A 32 -16.58 -25.09 34.70
N PRO A 33 -17.91 -25.21 34.91
CA PRO A 33 -18.86 -24.79 33.91
C PRO A 33 -18.58 -23.33 33.56
N VAL A 34 -18.41 -23.04 32.26
CA VAL A 34 -18.15 -21.68 31.77
C VAL A 34 -19.24 -20.75 32.32
N SER A 35 -18.85 -19.70 33.02
CA SER A 35 -19.78 -18.72 33.56
C SER A 35 -20.58 -18.07 32.44
N ASP A 36 -21.80 -17.58 32.74
CA ASP A 36 -22.59 -16.86 31.74
C ASP A 36 -21.82 -15.66 31.17
N ARG A 37 -21.05 -14.96 32.01
CA ARG A 37 -20.15 -13.89 31.55
C ARG A 37 -19.03 -14.39 30.64
N GLY A 38 -18.44 -15.54 30.93
CA GLY A 38 -17.46 -16.19 30.06
C GLY A 38 -18.07 -16.56 28.69
N ARG A 39 -19.34 -16.97 28.65
CA ARG A 39 -20.07 -17.21 27.40
C ARG A 39 -20.29 -15.92 26.61
N VAL A 40 -20.68 -14.83 27.28
CA VAL A 40 -20.81 -13.51 26.63
C VAL A 40 -19.46 -12.99 26.14
N LEU A 41 -18.39 -13.17 26.91
CA LEU A 41 -17.03 -12.81 26.50
C LEU A 41 -16.60 -13.56 25.24
N ALA A 42 -16.87 -14.86 25.14
CA ALA A 42 -16.59 -15.63 23.93
C ALA A 42 -17.35 -15.09 22.70
N LEU A 43 -18.60 -14.64 22.88
CA LEU A 43 -19.38 -13.98 21.82
C LEU A 43 -18.81 -12.60 21.46
N TRP A 44 -18.33 -11.83 22.43
CA TRP A 44 -17.63 -10.56 22.20
C TRP A 44 -16.31 -10.76 21.43
N GLN A 45 -15.59 -11.85 21.67
CA GLN A 45 -14.31 -12.12 21.00
C GLN A 45 -14.48 -12.64 19.56
N SER A 46 -15.55 -13.40 19.30
CA SER A 46 -15.78 -14.06 18.00
C SER A 46 -16.86 -13.40 17.13
N GLY A 47 -17.64 -12.49 17.71
CA GLY A 47 -18.77 -11.81 17.07
C GLY A 47 -18.39 -10.75 16.05
N GLY A 48 -19.36 -10.35 15.21
CA GLY A 48 -19.24 -9.16 14.38
C GLY A 48 -19.49 -7.87 15.19
N PRO A 49 -19.39 -6.69 14.58
CA PRO A 49 -19.46 -5.40 15.28
C PRO A 49 -20.69 -5.28 16.19
N VAL A 50 -21.87 -5.69 15.74
CA VAL A 50 -23.11 -5.58 16.52
C VAL A 50 -23.12 -6.56 17.69
N MET A 51 -22.62 -7.78 17.50
CA MET A 51 -22.44 -8.73 18.59
C MET A 51 -21.43 -8.22 19.62
N ARG A 52 -20.32 -7.59 19.19
CA ARG A 52 -19.31 -7.03 20.10
C ARG A 52 -19.90 -5.90 20.93
N ASP A 53 -20.63 -4.98 20.31
CA ASP A 53 -21.25 -3.86 21.02
C ASP A 53 -22.27 -4.37 22.05
N ALA A 54 -23.21 -5.22 21.63
CA ALA A 54 -24.25 -5.75 22.52
C ALA A 54 -23.68 -6.65 23.64
N ALA A 55 -22.68 -7.49 23.33
CA ALA A 55 -22.00 -8.30 24.34
C ALA A 55 -21.18 -7.41 25.30
N GLY A 56 -20.57 -6.33 24.81
CA GLY A 56 -19.83 -5.37 25.62
C GLY A 56 -20.74 -4.66 26.63
N GLU A 57 -21.91 -4.19 26.17
CA GLU A 57 -22.94 -3.61 27.03
C GLU A 57 -23.41 -4.60 28.12
N ALA A 58 -23.64 -5.87 27.74
CA ALA A 58 -24.00 -6.92 28.69
C ALA A 58 -22.88 -7.21 29.71
N LEU A 59 -21.61 -7.23 29.25
CA LEU A 59 -20.45 -7.49 30.10
C LEU A 59 -20.23 -6.39 31.13
N VAL A 60 -20.50 -5.12 30.82
CA VAL A 60 -20.40 -4.03 31.81
C VAL A 60 -21.64 -3.93 32.71
N GLY A 61 -22.76 -4.51 32.27
CA GLY A 61 -24.03 -4.51 32.98
C GLY A 61 -24.16 -5.49 34.15
N SER A 62 -25.39 -5.63 34.64
CA SER A 62 -25.75 -6.55 35.71
C SER A 62 -25.79 -8.01 35.25
N ASP A 63 -25.82 -8.97 36.18
CA ASP A 63 -25.98 -10.39 35.82
C ASP A 63 -27.36 -10.69 35.21
N ALA A 64 -28.35 -9.83 35.41
CA ALA A 64 -29.61 -9.91 34.68
C ALA A 64 -29.44 -9.52 33.21
N ALA A 65 -28.69 -8.47 32.91
CA ALA A 65 -28.38 -8.06 31.54
C ALA A 65 -27.58 -9.13 30.79
N VAL A 66 -26.62 -9.79 31.46
CA VAL A 66 -25.87 -10.93 30.90
C VAL A 66 -26.82 -12.07 30.51
N ARG A 67 -27.75 -12.45 31.39
CA ARG A 67 -28.72 -13.51 31.11
C ARG A 67 -29.69 -13.13 29.99
N GLU A 68 -30.22 -11.91 30.01
CA GLU A 68 -31.12 -11.39 28.97
C GLU A 68 -30.44 -11.40 27.58
N PHE A 69 -29.18 -10.98 27.52
CA PHE A 69 -28.39 -11.04 26.29
C PHE A 69 -28.21 -12.48 25.79
N LEU A 70 -27.86 -13.42 26.68
CA LEU A 70 -27.73 -14.84 26.31
C LEU A 70 -29.06 -15.49 25.92
N GLU A 71 -30.19 -15.06 26.48
CA GLU A 71 -31.50 -15.62 26.16
C GLU A 71 -32.06 -15.06 24.84
N THR A 72 -31.86 -13.77 24.57
CA THR A 72 -32.54 -13.08 23.46
C THR A 72 -31.62 -12.15 22.67
N GLY A 73 -30.83 -11.32 23.34
CA GLY A 73 -30.03 -10.26 22.71
C GLY A 73 -29.04 -10.77 21.65
N GLN A 74 -28.34 -11.88 21.93
CA GLN A 74 -27.36 -12.47 21.02
C GLN A 74 -27.96 -12.88 19.67
N HIS A 75 -29.25 -13.26 19.63
CA HIS A 75 -29.89 -13.72 18.40
C HIS A 75 -30.14 -12.56 17.44
N GLY A 76 -30.60 -11.41 17.95
CA GLY A 76 -30.78 -10.19 17.17
C GLY A 76 -29.46 -9.60 16.71
N ALA A 77 -28.45 -9.57 17.59
CA ALA A 77 -27.12 -9.10 17.26
C ALA A 77 -26.47 -9.95 16.15
N LEU A 78 -26.54 -11.28 16.27
CA LEU A 78 -26.04 -12.20 15.24
C LEU A 78 -26.76 -12.02 13.91
N ASN A 79 -28.10 -11.92 13.92
CA ASN A 79 -28.85 -11.71 12.69
C ASN A 79 -28.43 -10.42 11.99
N THR A 80 -28.28 -9.33 12.76
CA THR A 80 -27.85 -8.03 12.21
C THR A 80 -26.44 -8.11 11.65
N ASP A 81 -25.49 -8.73 12.36
CA ASP A 81 -24.13 -8.94 11.85
C ASP A 81 -24.11 -9.74 10.55
N LEU A 82 -24.92 -10.80 10.44
CA LEU A 82 -25.04 -11.58 9.22
C LEU A 82 -25.64 -10.73 8.09
N ARG A 83 -26.68 -9.93 8.36
CA ARG A 83 -27.24 -9.01 7.36
C ARG A 83 -26.19 -8.01 6.88
N ILE A 84 -25.36 -7.48 7.78
CA ILE A 84 -24.25 -6.58 7.41
C ILE A 84 -23.29 -7.31 6.46
N ARG A 85 -22.84 -8.52 6.82
CA ARG A 85 -21.93 -9.32 5.97
C ARG A 85 -22.53 -9.67 4.61
N VAL A 86 -23.81 -10.02 4.56
CA VAL A 86 -24.52 -10.27 3.30
C VAL A 86 -24.59 -9.00 2.45
N ASN A 87 -24.92 -7.85 3.04
CA ASN A 87 -24.93 -6.57 2.32
C ASN A 87 -23.52 -6.18 1.82
N GLN A 88 -22.47 -6.44 2.58
CA GLN A 88 -21.08 -6.22 2.15
C GLN A 88 -20.72 -7.12 0.95
N MET A 89 -21.03 -8.41 1.01
CA MET A 89 -20.83 -9.32 -0.12
C MET A 89 -21.68 -8.95 -1.33
N MET A 90 -22.91 -8.47 -1.13
CA MET A 90 -23.78 -7.95 -2.18
C MET A 90 -23.16 -6.72 -2.86
N ALA A 91 -22.63 -5.77 -2.09
CA ALA A 91 -22.01 -4.56 -2.63
C ALA A 91 -20.78 -4.88 -3.49
N ALA A 92 -19.91 -5.77 -3.01
CA ALA A 92 -18.69 -6.18 -3.70
C ALA A 92 -18.94 -7.22 -4.83
N GLY A 93 -20.04 -7.95 -4.77
CA GLY A 93 -20.37 -9.02 -5.69
C GLY A 93 -20.85 -8.53 -7.06
N GLY A 94 -20.71 -9.41 -8.06
CA GLY A 94 -21.31 -9.24 -9.37
C GLY A 94 -22.82 -9.45 -9.33
N ARG A 95 -23.43 -9.50 -10.51
CA ARG A 95 -24.89 -9.55 -10.63
C ARG A 95 -25.48 -10.81 -9.98
N GLY A 96 -24.88 -11.97 -10.21
CA GLY A 96 -25.35 -13.24 -9.66
C GLY A 96 -25.29 -13.25 -8.12
N VAL A 97 -24.16 -12.83 -7.55
CA VAL A 97 -24.01 -12.73 -6.08
C VAL A 97 -25.02 -11.76 -5.48
N ARG A 98 -25.30 -10.63 -6.16
CA ARG A 98 -26.29 -9.64 -5.70
C ARG A 98 -27.71 -10.22 -5.66
N GLU A 99 -28.11 -10.93 -6.70
CA GLU A 99 -29.44 -11.57 -6.76
C GLU A 99 -29.57 -12.64 -5.65
N ALA A 100 -28.55 -13.48 -5.45
CA ALA A 100 -28.54 -14.49 -4.39
C ALA A 100 -28.53 -13.88 -2.97
N ALA A 101 -27.79 -12.79 -2.77
CA ALA A 101 -27.76 -12.06 -1.50
C ALA A 101 -29.11 -11.43 -1.17
N GLN A 102 -29.77 -10.82 -2.17
CA GLN A 102 -31.09 -10.21 -2.00
C GLN A 102 -32.13 -11.24 -1.56
N ILE A 103 -32.12 -12.44 -2.13
CA ILE A 103 -33.01 -13.54 -1.71
C ILE A 103 -32.81 -13.87 -0.22
N ALA A 104 -31.56 -13.96 0.24
CA ALA A 104 -31.26 -14.22 1.65
C ALA A 104 -31.68 -13.06 2.58
N LEU A 105 -31.54 -11.80 2.12
CA LEU A 105 -31.95 -10.61 2.88
C LEU A 105 -33.47 -10.47 3.00
N ASP A 106 -34.20 -10.84 1.93
CA ASP A 106 -35.66 -10.82 1.86
C ASP A 106 -36.28 -11.89 2.77
N ASP A 107 -35.68 -13.08 2.85
CA ASP A 107 -36.04 -14.09 3.85
C ASP A 107 -35.71 -13.58 5.27
N GLY A 108 -34.52 -13.02 5.45
CA GLY A 108 -34.09 -12.35 6.67
C GLY A 108 -33.84 -13.27 7.87
N SER A 109 -34.11 -14.58 7.76
CA SER A 109 -33.80 -15.52 8.83
C SER A 109 -32.30 -15.75 8.97
N THR A 110 -31.87 -16.01 10.21
CA THR A 110 -30.46 -16.33 10.50
C THR A 110 -29.99 -17.57 9.71
N ALA A 111 -30.88 -18.52 9.42
CA ALA A 111 -30.56 -19.71 8.63
C ALA A 111 -30.26 -19.35 7.17
N ALA A 112 -31.13 -18.59 6.50
CA ALA A 112 -30.95 -18.18 5.12
C ALA A 112 -29.69 -17.31 4.93
N LEU A 113 -29.44 -16.37 5.86
CA LEU A 113 -28.26 -15.52 5.82
C LEU A 113 -26.96 -16.33 5.96
N ARG A 114 -26.91 -17.32 6.87
CA ARG A 114 -25.74 -18.20 7.01
C ARG A 114 -25.56 -19.10 5.80
N GLU A 115 -26.63 -19.71 5.30
CA GLU A 115 -26.56 -20.59 4.13
C GLU A 115 -25.96 -19.86 2.93
N PHE A 116 -26.40 -18.63 2.68
CA PHE A 116 -25.81 -17.77 1.67
C PHE A 116 -24.32 -17.51 1.90
N LEU A 117 -23.94 -17.08 3.11
CA LEU A 117 -22.56 -16.75 3.47
C LEU A 117 -21.61 -17.96 3.46
N GLU A 118 -22.11 -19.17 3.73
CA GLU A 118 -21.30 -20.38 3.79
C GLU A 118 -21.11 -21.01 2.40
N THR A 119 -22.18 -21.09 1.62
CA THR A 119 -22.19 -21.84 0.35
C THR A 119 -23.02 -21.20 -0.76
N GLY A 120 -24.13 -20.52 -0.44
CA GLY A 120 -25.07 -20.01 -1.44
C GLY A 120 -24.49 -18.96 -2.39
N HIS A 121 -23.42 -18.26 -2.00
CA HIS A 121 -22.75 -17.29 -2.86
C HIS A 121 -21.80 -17.92 -3.90
N ARG A 122 -21.39 -19.19 -3.75
CA ARG A 122 -20.23 -19.74 -4.48
C ARG A 122 -20.49 -19.91 -5.98
N GLU A 123 -21.61 -20.52 -6.34
CA GLU A 123 -21.97 -20.70 -7.76
C GLU A 123 -22.24 -19.35 -8.45
N PRO A 124 -23.02 -18.42 -7.86
CA PRO A 124 -23.19 -17.09 -8.44
C PRO A 124 -21.88 -16.32 -8.60
N ARG A 125 -20.96 -16.43 -7.64
CA ARG A 125 -19.62 -15.82 -7.72
C ARG A 125 -18.80 -16.42 -8.86
N LEU A 126 -18.78 -17.74 -8.99
CA LEU A 126 -18.09 -18.41 -10.09
C LEU A 126 -18.66 -17.96 -11.46
N HIS A 127 -19.98 -17.80 -11.55
CA HIS A 127 -20.64 -17.27 -12.75
C HIS A 127 -20.21 -15.83 -13.05
N ASP A 128 -20.26 -14.95 -12.05
CA ASP A 128 -19.87 -13.54 -12.18
C ASP A 128 -18.41 -13.39 -12.63
N LEU A 129 -17.48 -14.14 -12.01
CA LEU A 129 -16.07 -14.17 -12.38
C LEU A 129 -15.88 -14.67 -13.82
N ARG A 130 -16.61 -15.73 -14.23
CA ARG A 130 -16.58 -16.24 -15.61
C ARG A 130 -17.02 -15.17 -16.61
N VAL A 131 -18.09 -14.43 -16.29
CA VAL A 131 -18.56 -13.31 -17.11
C VAL A 131 -17.51 -12.22 -17.22
N ALA A 132 -16.84 -11.85 -16.14
CA ALA A 132 -15.75 -10.87 -16.15
C ALA A 132 -14.60 -11.28 -17.09
N ILE A 133 -14.22 -12.57 -17.06
CA ILE A 133 -13.20 -13.11 -17.97
C ILE A 133 -13.67 -13.06 -19.43
N PHE A 134 -14.93 -13.41 -19.70
CA PHE A 134 -15.49 -13.29 -21.06
C PHE A 134 -15.52 -11.83 -21.56
N GLN A 135 -15.75 -10.85 -20.69
CA GLN A 135 -15.67 -9.43 -21.04
C GLN A 135 -14.24 -9.02 -21.41
N ILE A 136 -13.23 -9.52 -20.69
CA ILE A 136 -11.81 -9.32 -21.05
C ILE A 136 -11.52 -9.97 -22.41
N LEU A 137 -11.97 -11.21 -22.63
CA LEU A 137 -11.78 -11.93 -23.89
C LEU A 137 -12.44 -11.24 -25.09
N ALA A 138 -13.56 -10.56 -24.89
CA ALA A 138 -14.27 -9.83 -25.94
C ALA A 138 -13.43 -8.71 -26.55
N THR A 139 -12.52 -8.12 -25.77
CA THR A 139 -11.65 -7.01 -26.20
C THR A 139 -10.21 -7.41 -26.47
N ALA A 140 -9.79 -8.61 -26.07
CA ALA A 140 -8.44 -9.09 -26.30
C ALA A 140 -8.13 -9.20 -27.81
N PRO A 141 -6.87 -9.05 -28.27
CA PRO A 141 -6.50 -9.29 -29.67
C PRO A 141 -6.47 -10.78 -30.04
N GLU A 142 -6.72 -11.14 -31.32
CA GLU A 142 -6.65 -12.53 -31.77
C GLU A 142 -5.21 -13.03 -31.69
N GLY A 143 -5.02 -14.27 -31.24
CA GLY A 143 -3.69 -14.87 -31.04
C GLY A 143 -2.85 -14.28 -29.89
N SER A 144 -3.41 -13.39 -29.06
CA SER A 144 -2.70 -12.81 -27.91
C SER A 144 -2.48 -13.81 -26.78
N ARG A 145 -1.42 -13.60 -26.00
CA ARG A 145 -1.14 -14.33 -24.76
C ARG A 145 -2.29 -14.14 -23.77
N LEU A 146 -2.90 -12.96 -23.71
CA LEU A 146 -4.10 -12.72 -22.91
C LEU A 146 -5.23 -13.69 -23.26
N ARG A 147 -5.51 -13.92 -24.56
CA ARG A 147 -6.54 -14.89 -24.97
C ARG A 147 -6.17 -16.32 -24.61
N GLU A 148 -4.92 -16.70 -24.80
CA GLU A 148 -4.44 -18.05 -24.47
C GLU A 148 -4.61 -18.33 -22.97
N VAL A 149 -4.11 -17.44 -22.11
CA VAL A 149 -4.16 -17.60 -20.65
C VAL A 149 -5.61 -17.55 -20.15
N ALA A 150 -6.45 -16.67 -20.70
CA ALA A 150 -7.87 -16.63 -20.37
C ALA A 150 -8.60 -17.91 -20.78
N GLY A 151 -8.28 -18.50 -21.94
CA GLY A 151 -8.85 -19.78 -22.39
C GLY A 151 -8.50 -20.93 -21.43
N MET A 152 -7.21 -21.07 -21.08
CA MET A 152 -6.76 -22.06 -20.08
C MET A 152 -7.45 -21.86 -18.73
N THR A 153 -7.65 -20.60 -18.34
CA THR A 153 -8.36 -20.25 -17.10
C THR A 153 -9.81 -20.71 -17.14
N LEU A 154 -10.54 -20.42 -18.24
CA LEU A 154 -11.93 -20.85 -18.43
C LEU A 154 -12.08 -22.38 -18.46
N ASP A 155 -11.13 -23.10 -19.06
CA ASP A 155 -11.12 -24.56 -19.11
C ASP A 155 -10.92 -25.19 -17.72
N ALA A 156 -10.12 -24.55 -16.86
CA ALA A 156 -9.94 -25.01 -15.48
C ALA A 156 -11.24 -24.88 -14.66
N ASN A 157 -12.02 -23.83 -14.93
CA ASN A 157 -13.36 -23.62 -14.37
C ASN A 157 -13.44 -23.71 -12.83
N THR A 158 -12.45 -23.13 -12.14
CA THR A 158 -12.45 -23.01 -10.67
C THR A 158 -12.40 -21.55 -10.25
N GLU A 159 -12.91 -21.26 -9.06
CA GLU A 159 -12.91 -19.91 -8.48
C GLU A 159 -11.47 -19.40 -8.33
N GLU A 160 -10.56 -20.22 -7.81
CA GLU A 160 -9.17 -19.84 -7.58
C GLU A 160 -8.41 -19.54 -8.88
N ALA A 161 -8.74 -20.23 -9.98
CA ALA A 161 -8.15 -19.97 -11.28
C ALA A 161 -8.66 -18.63 -11.85
N PHE A 162 -9.96 -18.36 -11.71
CA PHE A 162 -10.58 -17.13 -12.20
C PHE A 162 -10.07 -15.91 -11.44
N GLU A 163 -10.00 -16.00 -10.10
CA GLU A 163 -9.48 -14.93 -9.25
C GLU A 163 -8.03 -14.61 -9.56
N ARG A 164 -7.15 -15.62 -9.60
CA ARG A 164 -5.74 -15.40 -9.93
C ARG A 164 -5.54 -14.77 -11.30
N PHE A 165 -6.34 -15.18 -12.29
CA PHE A 165 -6.29 -14.56 -13.60
C PHE A 165 -6.71 -13.09 -13.54
N LEU A 166 -7.81 -12.77 -12.86
CA LEU A 166 -8.30 -11.40 -12.76
C LEU A 166 -7.37 -10.51 -11.92
N GLU A 167 -6.73 -11.05 -10.90
CA GLU A 167 -5.84 -10.31 -10.01
C GLU A 167 -4.47 -10.05 -10.64
N THR A 168 -3.83 -11.09 -11.20
CA THR A 168 -2.45 -10.97 -11.71
C THR A 168 -2.29 -11.50 -13.13
N GLY A 169 -2.87 -12.65 -13.46
CA GLY A 169 -2.59 -13.36 -14.71
C GLY A 169 -2.93 -12.57 -15.98
N GLN A 170 -4.00 -11.77 -15.96
CA GLN A 170 -4.37 -10.90 -17.08
C GLN A 170 -3.36 -9.77 -17.30
N HIS A 171 -2.68 -9.31 -16.25
CA HIS A 171 -1.71 -8.22 -16.34
C HIS A 171 -0.37 -8.73 -16.86
N GLU A 172 0.09 -9.89 -16.37
CA GLU A 172 1.29 -10.57 -16.88
C GLU A 172 1.14 -10.97 -18.36
N ALA A 173 -0.05 -11.46 -18.74
CA ALA A 173 -0.34 -11.79 -20.12
C ALA A 173 -0.32 -10.55 -21.02
N ARG A 174 -0.93 -9.44 -20.59
CA ARG A 174 -0.86 -8.15 -21.31
C ARG A 174 0.55 -7.60 -21.40
N GLU A 175 1.36 -7.75 -20.36
CA GLU A 175 2.76 -7.34 -20.40
C GLU A 175 3.54 -8.14 -21.45
N THR A 176 3.31 -9.46 -21.50
CA THR A 176 3.89 -10.33 -22.53
C THR A 176 3.46 -9.88 -23.93
N ASP A 177 2.17 -9.61 -24.12
CA ASP A 177 1.64 -9.09 -25.38
C ASP A 177 2.26 -7.74 -25.76
N ASN A 178 2.39 -6.82 -24.80
CA ASN A 178 3.01 -5.52 -25.00
C ASN A 178 4.49 -5.65 -25.38
N ARG A 179 5.23 -6.57 -24.76
CA ARG A 179 6.63 -6.84 -25.10
C ARG A 179 6.77 -7.40 -26.50
N ILE A 180 5.93 -8.36 -26.88
CA ILE A 180 5.89 -8.94 -28.23
C ILE A 180 5.56 -7.85 -29.26
N ARG A 181 4.51 -7.06 -29.01
CA ARG A 181 4.10 -5.96 -29.90
C ARG A 181 5.21 -4.93 -30.05
N THR A 182 5.88 -4.57 -28.97
CA THR A 182 7.00 -3.62 -29.00
C THR A 182 8.18 -4.19 -29.81
N ALA A 183 8.50 -5.48 -29.67
CA ALA A 183 9.55 -6.13 -30.47
C ALA A 183 9.20 -6.22 -31.97
N GLN A 184 7.92 -6.42 -32.30
CA GLN A 184 7.44 -6.35 -33.68
C GLN A 184 7.59 -4.95 -34.26
N LEU A 185 7.22 -3.91 -33.50
CA LEU A 185 7.40 -2.51 -33.88
C LEU A 185 8.87 -2.12 -34.03
N LEU A 186 9.76 -2.67 -33.19
CA LEU A 186 11.20 -2.50 -33.32
C LEU A 186 11.70 -2.99 -34.70
N SER A 187 11.24 -4.17 -35.12
CA SER A 187 11.71 -4.83 -36.35
C SER A 187 11.02 -4.35 -37.63
N GLY A 188 9.74 -3.98 -37.54
CA GLY A 188 8.90 -3.63 -38.71
C GLY A 188 8.49 -2.15 -38.80
N GLY A 189 8.81 -1.34 -37.79
CA GLY A 189 8.49 0.08 -37.76
C GLY A 189 9.41 0.94 -38.62
N GLY A 190 9.02 2.21 -38.80
CA GLY A 190 9.92 3.22 -39.35
C GLY A 190 11.04 3.57 -38.36
N THR A 191 11.99 4.41 -38.77
CA THR A 191 13.21 4.70 -38.00
C THR A 191 12.90 5.22 -36.59
N ARG A 192 11.88 6.08 -36.43
CA ARG A 192 11.52 6.66 -35.13
C ARG A 192 10.75 5.67 -34.28
N VAL A 193 9.84 4.90 -34.88
CA VAL A 193 9.15 3.82 -34.19
C VAL A 193 10.15 2.79 -33.66
N SER A 194 11.15 2.38 -34.46
CA SER A 194 12.18 1.43 -34.02
C SER A 194 13.01 1.98 -32.86
N LYS A 195 13.46 3.24 -32.91
CA LYS A 195 14.22 3.86 -31.81
C LYS A 195 13.39 3.95 -30.52
N ALA A 196 12.15 4.37 -30.64
CA ALA A 196 11.21 4.47 -29.53
C ALA A 196 10.91 3.10 -28.89
N ALA A 197 10.67 2.08 -29.72
CA ALA A 197 10.46 0.71 -29.28
C ALA A 197 11.71 0.14 -28.59
N ASN A 198 12.91 0.43 -29.12
CA ASN A 198 14.16 -0.01 -28.51
C ASN A 198 14.34 0.57 -27.10
N ALA A 199 14.11 1.88 -26.93
CA ALA A 199 14.20 2.54 -25.63
C ALA A 199 13.24 1.91 -24.60
N ALA A 200 12.01 1.60 -25.00
CA ALA A 200 11.04 0.94 -24.12
C ALA A 200 11.44 -0.50 -23.75
N LEU A 201 12.03 -1.25 -24.69
CA LEU A 201 12.52 -2.61 -24.46
C LEU A 201 13.78 -2.65 -23.58
N ASP A 202 14.68 -1.68 -23.77
CA ASP A 202 15.90 -1.54 -22.98
C ASP A 202 15.59 -1.26 -21.51
N GLU A 203 14.57 -0.44 -21.25
CA GLU A 203 14.10 -0.22 -19.88
C GLU A 203 13.42 -1.46 -19.31
N GLY A 204 12.67 -2.19 -20.15
CA GLY A 204 12.17 -3.53 -19.83
C GLY A 204 11.07 -3.59 -18.77
N THR A 205 10.51 -2.44 -18.35
CA THR A 205 9.42 -2.36 -17.39
C THR A 205 8.05 -2.37 -18.07
N ALA A 206 7.05 -2.98 -17.42
CA ALA A 206 5.67 -2.98 -17.92
C ALA A 206 5.12 -1.56 -18.13
N ALA A 207 5.53 -0.62 -17.29
CA ALA A 207 5.16 0.79 -17.38
C ALA A 207 5.73 1.44 -18.65
N ALA A 208 7.03 1.25 -18.94
CA ALA A 208 7.65 1.79 -20.15
C ALA A 208 7.04 1.22 -21.44
N LEU A 209 6.76 -0.08 -21.46
CA LEU A 209 6.12 -0.72 -22.61
C LEU A 209 4.71 -0.15 -22.87
N ARG A 210 3.90 0.03 -21.82
CA ARG A 210 2.57 0.65 -21.96
C ARG A 210 2.66 2.10 -22.42
N GLU A 211 3.51 2.89 -21.76
CA GLU A 211 3.68 4.30 -22.08
C GLU A 211 4.14 4.50 -23.53
N PHE A 212 5.07 3.66 -24.01
CA PHE A 212 5.43 3.63 -25.42
C PHE A 212 4.23 3.33 -26.31
N LEU A 213 3.51 2.23 -26.07
CA LEU A 213 2.42 1.79 -26.95
C LEU A 213 1.23 2.76 -26.97
N GLU A 214 0.92 3.39 -25.85
CA GLU A 214 -0.26 4.24 -25.68
C GLU A 214 0.01 5.70 -26.04
N SER A 215 1.16 6.24 -25.63
CA SER A 215 1.45 7.67 -25.76
C SER A 215 2.48 7.98 -26.84
N TRP A 216 3.53 7.16 -26.97
CA TRP A 216 4.68 7.53 -27.81
C TRP A 216 4.66 6.92 -29.21
N LEU A 217 4.04 5.75 -29.39
CA LEU A 217 3.92 5.08 -30.67
C LEU A 217 3.19 5.95 -31.71
N PRO A 218 2.05 6.60 -31.40
CA PRO A 218 1.39 7.49 -32.37
C PRO A 218 2.28 8.67 -32.79
N VAL A 219 3.05 9.23 -31.86
CA VAL A 219 3.99 10.33 -32.13
C VAL A 219 5.11 9.86 -33.07
N ALA A 220 5.74 8.73 -32.74
CA ALA A 220 6.81 8.17 -33.55
C ALA A 220 6.34 7.79 -34.97
N GLN A 221 5.13 7.25 -35.10
CA GLN A 221 4.50 6.96 -36.39
C GLN A 221 4.22 8.23 -37.20
N ALA A 222 3.66 9.25 -36.56
CA ALA A 222 3.41 10.55 -37.21
C ALA A 222 4.72 11.19 -37.71
N TRP A 223 5.79 11.12 -36.91
CA TRP A 223 7.08 11.66 -37.31
C TRP A 223 7.77 10.86 -38.43
N ASP A 224 7.61 9.54 -38.49
CA ASP A 224 8.10 8.74 -39.61
C ASP A 224 7.34 9.07 -40.91
N GLU A 225 6.02 9.26 -40.82
CA GLU A 225 5.18 9.67 -41.94
C GLU A 225 5.49 11.08 -42.43
N GLU A 226 5.71 12.01 -41.52
CA GLU A 226 6.13 13.38 -41.82
C GLU A 226 7.47 13.39 -42.54
N ALA A 227 8.49 12.73 -41.98
CA ALA A 227 9.82 12.71 -42.58
C ALA A 227 9.80 12.14 -43.99
N ARG A 228 9.02 11.07 -44.22
CA ARG A 228 8.79 10.50 -45.55
C ARG A 228 8.12 11.50 -46.49
N THR A 229 7.05 12.15 -46.04
CA THR A 229 6.29 13.12 -46.84
C THR A 229 7.15 14.33 -47.23
N VAL A 230 7.92 14.87 -46.29
CA VAL A 230 8.82 16.01 -46.53
C VAL A 230 9.98 15.61 -47.45
N ALA A 231 10.52 14.39 -47.32
CA ALA A 231 11.52 13.86 -48.23
C ALA A 231 10.99 13.73 -49.67
N ASP A 232 9.78 13.21 -49.84
CA ASP A 232 9.11 13.10 -51.14
C ASP A 232 8.89 14.50 -51.77
N LEU A 233 8.51 15.49 -50.96
CA LEU A 233 8.34 16.88 -51.41
C LEU A 233 9.68 17.54 -51.82
N ALA A 234 10.75 17.28 -51.07
CA ALA A 234 12.09 17.74 -51.42
C ALA A 234 12.56 17.15 -52.76
N GLU A 235 12.29 15.86 -52.99
CA GLU A 235 12.62 15.21 -54.26
C GLU A 235 11.78 15.75 -55.42
N ARG A 236 10.48 15.98 -55.22
CA ARG A 236 9.62 16.66 -56.21
C ARG A 236 10.13 18.05 -56.57
N ALA A 237 10.58 18.83 -55.58
CA ALA A 237 11.15 20.15 -55.81
C ALA A 237 12.43 20.06 -56.66
N LYS A 238 13.34 19.11 -56.38
CA LYS A 238 14.54 18.84 -57.17
C LYS A 238 14.22 18.46 -58.61
N GLN A 239 13.23 17.58 -58.81
CA GLN A 239 12.82 17.14 -60.15
C GLN A 239 12.16 18.26 -60.96
N ALA A 240 11.33 19.10 -60.34
CA ALA A 240 10.75 20.27 -60.97
C ALA A 240 11.83 21.29 -61.37
N ALA A 241 12.79 21.54 -60.47
CA ALA A 241 13.93 22.41 -60.75
C ALA A 241 14.78 21.92 -61.93
N ALA A 242 15.03 20.61 -62.03
CA ALA A 242 15.75 20.02 -63.16
C ALA A 242 15.02 20.20 -64.52
N ARG A 243 13.71 20.45 -64.50
CA ARG A 243 12.89 20.75 -65.69
C ARG A 243 12.69 22.26 -65.92
N ASN A 244 13.33 23.11 -65.11
CA ASN A 244 13.13 24.56 -65.06
C ASN A 244 11.67 24.97 -64.77
N ASP A 245 10.91 24.14 -64.05
CA ASP A 245 9.56 24.47 -63.59
C ASP A 245 9.63 25.12 -62.20
N THR A 246 9.93 26.43 -62.19
CA THR A 246 10.09 27.20 -60.95
C THR A 246 8.81 27.22 -60.11
N ALA A 247 7.64 27.20 -60.75
CA ALA A 247 6.35 27.25 -60.06
C ALA A 247 6.10 25.96 -59.29
N ALA A 248 6.30 24.80 -59.92
CA ALA A 248 6.16 23.51 -59.27
C ALA A 248 7.21 23.30 -58.15
N ALA A 249 8.46 23.73 -58.37
CA ALA A 249 9.51 23.63 -57.35
C ALA A 249 9.18 24.47 -56.09
N ARG A 250 8.69 25.71 -56.27
CA ARG A 250 8.24 26.56 -55.16
C ARG A 250 7.01 26.01 -54.45
N ALA A 251 6.07 25.43 -55.19
CA ALA A 251 4.88 24.80 -54.61
C ALA A 251 5.25 23.64 -53.69
N ALA A 252 6.13 22.74 -54.14
CA ALA A 252 6.62 21.60 -53.36
C ALA A 252 7.39 22.06 -52.11
N ALA A 253 8.27 23.06 -52.23
CA ALA A 253 8.99 23.62 -51.08
C ALA A 253 8.04 24.30 -50.07
N ALA A 254 7.00 25.01 -50.54
CA ALA A 254 6.01 25.62 -49.67
C ALA A 254 5.14 24.56 -48.95
N GLU A 255 4.83 23.45 -49.62
CA GLU A 255 4.12 22.32 -49.01
C GLU A 255 4.99 21.64 -47.95
N ALA A 256 6.28 21.42 -48.22
CA ALA A 256 7.21 20.85 -47.25
C ALA A 256 7.27 21.65 -45.95
N ARG A 257 7.33 22.99 -46.05
CA ARG A 257 7.27 23.89 -44.88
C ARG A 257 5.95 23.76 -44.11
N ARG A 258 4.82 23.72 -44.81
CA ARG A 258 3.50 23.59 -44.18
C ARG A 258 3.36 22.27 -43.43
N THR A 259 3.90 21.18 -43.99
CA THR A 259 3.90 19.87 -43.34
C THR A 259 4.73 19.88 -42.04
N GLU A 260 5.93 20.45 -42.04
CA GLU A 260 6.76 20.61 -40.83
C GLU A 260 6.05 21.45 -39.75
N GLN A 261 5.46 22.58 -40.16
CA GLN A 261 4.76 23.46 -39.23
C GLN A 261 3.56 22.76 -38.58
N ALA A 262 2.71 22.09 -39.39
CA ALA A 262 1.53 21.40 -38.89
C ALA A 262 1.89 20.25 -37.93
N ALA A 263 2.94 19.50 -38.23
CA ALA A 263 3.39 18.42 -37.36
C ALA A 263 3.96 18.93 -36.03
N ARG A 264 4.69 20.05 -36.06
CA ARG A 264 5.19 20.72 -34.85
C ARG A 264 4.05 21.24 -33.96
N GLU A 265 3.03 21.85 -34.55
CA GLU A 265 1.83 22.31 -33.84
C GLU A 265 1.10 21.13 -33.21
N ALA A 266 0.84 20.05 -33.96
CA ALA A 266 0.19 18.85 -33.46
C ALA A 266 0.96 18.17 -32.31
N TYR A 267 2.30 18.13 -32.39
CA TYR A 267 3.13 17.60 -31.30
C TYR A 267 3.00 18.44 -30.02
N GLY A 268 3.04 19.78 -30.15
CA GLY A 268 2.87 20.70 -29.01
C GLY A 268 1.50 20.62 -28.36
N GLU A 269 0.43 20.52 -29.15
CA GLU A 269 -0.94 20.31 -28.65
C GLU A 269 -1.07 18.96 -27.92
N GLY A 270 -0.52 17.89 -28.50
CA GLY A 270 -0.53 16.57 -27.88
C GLY A 270 0.23 16.54 -26.55
N LEU A 271 1.37 17.23 -26.46
CA LEU A 271 2.11 17.38 -25.20
C LEU A 271 1.31 18.16 -24.16
N SER A 272 0.72 19.29 -24.55
CA SER A 272 -0.09 20.12 -23.65
C SER A 272 -1.28 19.35 -23.07
N GLU A 273 -1.93 18.51 -23.89
CA GLU A 273 -3.04 17.68 -23.42
C GLU A 273 -2.58 16.58 -22.45
N ARG A 274 -1.43 15.94 -22.73
CA ARG A 274 -0.83 14.96 -21.79
C ARG A 274 -0.48 15.62 -20.46
N GLU A 275 0.13 16.81 -20.50
CA GLU A 275 0.47 17.58 -19.31
C GLU A 275 -0.78 17.90 -18.48
N ARG A 276 -1.82 18.45 -19.12
CA ARG A 276 -3.08 18.79 -18.47
C ARG A 276 -3.71 17.59 -17.79
N LYS A 277 -3.75 16.44 -18.46
CA LYS A 277 -4.28 15.18 -17.89
C LYS A 277 -3.42 14.70 -16.72
N GLY A 278 -2.10 14.66 -16.90
CA GLY A 278 -1.17 14.22 -15.86
C GLY A 278 -1.22 15.08 -14.61
N ARG A 279 -1.31 16.41 -14.76
CA ARG A 279 -1.46 17.34 -13.64
C ARG A 279 -2.75 17.14 -12.88
N ALA A 280 -3.87 16.90 -13.59
CA ALA A 280 -5.15 16.60 -12.95
C ALA A 280 -5.10 15.30 -12.14
N GLU A 281 -4.51 14.24 -12.68
CA GLU A 281 -4.31 12.97 -11.98
C GLU A 281 -3.37 13.11 -10.77
N SER A 282 -2.28 13.87 -10.92
CA SER A 282 -1.32 14.14 -9.85
C SER A 282 -1.95 14.94 -8.70
N THR A 283 -2.77 15.94 -9.02
CA THR A 283 -3.55 16.71 -8.04
C THR A 283 -4.50 15.81 -7.26
N GLN A 284 -5.19 14.88 -7.92
CA GLN A 284 -6.06 13.91 -7.25
C GLN A 284 -5.28 13.00 -6.29
N ARG A 285 -4.09 12.53 -6.71
CA ARG A 285 -3.19 11.76 -5.83
C ARG A 285 -2.77 12.57 -4.61
N LYS A 286 -2.57 13.89 -4.76
CA LYS A 286 -2.20 14.78 -3.66
C LYS A 286 -3.34 14.92 -2.65
N VAL A 287 -4.56 15.18 -3.12
CA VAL A 287 -5.75 15.27 -2.26
C VAL A 287 -5.96 13.97 -1.47
N ALA A 288 -5.90 12.81 -2.13
CA ALA A 288 -6.05 11.53 -1.46
C ALA A 288 -4.95 11.25 -0.41
N HIS A 289 -3.73 11.75 -0.64
CA HIS A 289 -2.66 11.65 0.34
C HIS A 289 -2.92 12.52 1.57
N GLU A 290 -3.40 13.76 1.38
CA GLU A 290 -3.76 14.69 2.45
C GLU A 290 -4.93 14.17 3.27
N GLU A 291 -6.00 13.68 2.63
CA GLU A 291 -7.14 13.03 3.29
C GLU A 291 -6.69 11.83 4.16
N ALA A 292 -5.78 11.00 3.65
CA ALA A 292 -5.27 9.85 4.41
C ALA A 292 -4.35 10.23 5.59
N GLU A 293 -3.72 11.41 5.59
CA GLU A 293 -3.02 11.94 6.76
C GLU A 293 -4.02 12.48 7.80
N GLU A 294 -5.07 13.18 7.34
CA GLU A 294 -6.14 13.69 8.22
C GLU A 294 -6.90 12.55 8.91
N ASP A 295 -7.28 11.51 8.18
CA ASP A 295 -7.95 10.33 8.73
C ASP A 295 -7.10 9.67 9.83
N ARG A 296 -5.78 9.51 9.60
CA ARG A 296 -4.86 8.96 10.61
C ARG A 296 -4.74 9.86 11.83
N ALA A 297 -4.73 11.17 11.66
CA ALA A 297 -4.68 12.11 12.78
C ALA A 297 -5.96 12.03 13.62
N GLN A 298 -7.13 11.95 12.98
CA GLN A 298 -8.42 11.78 13.66
C GLN A 298 -8.49 10.45 14.42
N GLU A 299 -8.09 9.35 13.79
CA GLU A 299 -8.03 8.03 14.44
C GLU A 299 -7.14 8.04 15.69
N ALA A 300 -5.99 8.73 15.62
CA ALA A 300 -5.09 8.90 16.75
C ALA A 300 -5.70 9.75 17.87
N GLU A 301 -6.39 10.84 17.55
CA GLU A 301 -7.09 11.68 18.52
C GLU A 301 -8.21 10.91 19.23
N GLU A 302 -9.02 10.17 18.49
CA GLU A 302 -10.08 9.34 19.06
C GLU A 302 -9.51 8.22 19.94
N ALA A 303 -8.41 7.59 19.51
CA ALA A 303 -7.73 6.58 20.31
C ALA A 303 -7.20 7.16 21.63
N ALA A 304 -6.62 8.37 21.60
CA ALA A 304 -6.16 9.08 22.78
C ALA A 304 -7.34 9.44 23.71
N ALA A 305 -8.47 9.88 23.17
CA ALA A 305 -9.67 10.18 23.95
C ALA A 305 -10.23 8.91 24.65
N ARG A 306 -10.29 7.78 23.94
CA ARG A 306 -10.69 6.48 24.53
C ARG A 306 -9.75 6.03 25.63
N GLN A 307 -8.44 6.21 25.45
CA GLN A 307 -7.45 5.89 26.48
C GLN A 307 -7.62 6.79 27.72
N ALA A 308 -7.78 8.10 27.54
CA ALA A 308 -7.95 9.04 28.65
C ALA A 308 -9.24 8.74 29.47
N GLU A 309 -10.31 8.34 28.79
CA GLU A 309 -11.55 7.89 29.44
C GLU A 309 -11.31 6.61 30.26
N ALA A 310 -10.60 5.63 29.71
CA ALA A 310 -10.27 4.39 30.44
C ALA A 310 -9.40 4.67 31.68
N ASP A 311 -8.41 5.57 31.57
CA ASP A 311 -7.56 5.97 32.69
C ASP A 311 -8.37 6.69 33.78
N ARG A 312 -9.33 7.54 33.41
CA ARG A 312 -10.25 8.20 34.36
C ARG A 312 -11.08 7.16 35.11
N LEU A 313 -11.71 6.23 34.39
CA LEU A 313 -12.55 5.18 34.98
C LEU A 313 -11.73 4.28 35.92
N LEU A 314 -10.49 3.95 35.55
CA LEU A 314 -9.58 3.19 36.39
C LEU A 314 -9.22 3.96 37.67
N ALA A 315 -8.92 5.25 37.57
CA ALA A 315 -8.60 6.09 38.73
C ALA A 315 -9.79 6.18 39.71
N GLU A 316 -11.01 6.37 39.20
CA GLU A 316 -12.24 6.35 39.99
C GLU A 316 -12.44 5.00 40.68
N ALA A 317 -12.27 3.88 39.95
CA ALA A 317 -12.40 2.53 40.51
C ALA A 317 -11.32 2.18 41.53
N ALA A 318 -10.12 2.72 41.36
CA ALA A 318 -8.97 2.48 42.24
C ALA A 318 -8.94 3.40 43.47
N ALA A 319 -9.85 4.37 43.59
CA ALA A 319 -9.92 5.24 44.77
C ALA A 319 -10.13 4.41 46.06
N PRO A 320 -9.47 4.73 47.19
CA PRO A 320 -9.57 3.93 48.42
C PRO A 320 -10.99 3.85 49.01
N ASP A 321 -11.81 4.87 48.76
CA ASP A 321 -13.18 5.04 49.24
C ASP A 321 -14.25 4.77 48.19
N ALA A 322 -13.87 4.33 46.98
CA ALA A 322 -14.82 3.92 45.95
C ALA A 322 -15.71 2.79 46.45
N ASP A 323 -17.02 2.97 46.31
CA ASP A 323 -17.99 1.93 46.64
C ASP A 323 -17.86 0.74 45.66
N ARG A 324 -18.32 -0.43 46.09
CA ARG A 324 -18.17 -1.67 45.34
C ARG A 324 -18.84 -1.65 43.97
N GLU A 325 -19.95 -0.91 43.82
CA GLU A 325 -20.65 -0.79 42.54
C GLU A 325 -19.80 -0.01 41.54
N THR A 326 -19.21 1.12 41.98
CA THR A 326 -18.26 1.91 41.18
C THR A 326 -17.04 1.08 40.77
N VAL A 327 -16.40 0.36 41.71
CA VAL A 327 -15.22 -0.47 41.39
C VAL A 327 -15.55 -1.53 40.33
N VAL A 328 -16.67 -2.22 40.48
CA VAL A 328 -17.05 -3.32 39.58
C VAL A 328 -17.52 -2.78 38.23
N GLY A 329 -18.34 -1.73 38.20
CA GLY A 329 -18.85 -1.13 36.97
C GLY A 329 -17.76 -0.53 36.11
N ASN A 330 -16.93 0.35 36.70
CA ASN A 330 -15.80 0.96 35.99
C ASN A 330 -14.72 -0.08 35.69
N GLY A 331 -14.43 -1.01 36.60
CA GLY A 331 -13.46 -2.09 36.38
C GLY A 331 -13.80 -2.96 35.16
N ARG A 332 -15.08 -3.25 34.90
CA ARG A 332 -15.51 -3.97 33.70
C ARG A 332 -15.35 -3.14 32.42
N ARG A 333 -15.64 -1.83 32.47
CA ARG A 333 -15.39 -0.92 31.33
C ARG A 333 -13.91 -0.84 30.99
N VAL A 334 -13.06 -0.71 32.01
CA VAL A 334 -11.59 -0.74 31.87
C VAL A 334 -11.13 -2.09 31.32
N ALA A 335 -11.65 -3.21 31.83
CA ALA A 335 -11.28 -4.53 31.32
C ALA A 335 -11.65 -4.70 29.83
N LEU A 336 -12.82 -4.22 29.36
CA LEU A 336 -13.16 -4.24 27.94
C LEU A 336 -12.20 -3.40 27.08
N HIS A 337 -11.80 -2.22 27.57
CA HIS A 337 -10.81 -1.38 26.90
C HIS A 337 -9.44 -2.08 26.82
N VAL A 338 -8.96 -2.63 27.94
CA VAL A 338 -7.69 -3.37 28.03
C VAL A 338 -7.71 -4.60 27.15
N LEU A 339 -8.84 -5.29 27.01
CA LEU A 339 -8.96 -6.44 26.12
C LEU A 339 -8.70 -6.09 24.65
N SER A 340 -8.96 -4.84 24.25
CA SER A 340 -8.75 -4.36 22.88
C SER A 340 -7.40 -3.69 22.65
N THR A 341 -6.77 -3.15 23.70
CA THR A 341 -5.61 -2.25 23.59
C THR A 341 -4.39 -2.67 24.41
N GLY A 342 -4.56 -3.57 25.38
CA GLY A 342 -3.51 -4.00 26.31
C GLY A 342 -2.56 -5.03 25.70
N GLY A 343 -1.44 -5.26 26.38
CA GLY A 343 -0.53 -6.37 26.08
C GLY A 343 -1.13 -7.74 26.46
N PRO A 344 -0.50 -8.85 26.03
CA PRO A 344 -1.12 -10.18 26.17
C PRO A 344 -1.44 -10.55 27.63
N GLN A 345 -0.63 -10.11 28.59
CA GLN A 345 -0.81 -10.41 30.00
C GLN A 345 -1.94 -9.55 30.56
N ALA A 346 -1.98 -8.26 30.20
CA ALA A 346 -3.09 -7.36 30.58
C ALA A 346 -4.43 -7.84 29.98
N GLN A 347 -4.43 -8.32 28.73
CA GLN A 347 -5.60 -8.94 28.11
C GLN A 347 -6.07 -10.16 28.89
N THR A 348 -5.16 -11.07 29.28
CA THR A 348 -5.50 -12.26 30.08
C THR A 348 -6.12 -11.89 31.44
N ALA A 349 -5.60 -10.85 32.10
CA ALA A 349 -6.16 -10.33 33.34
C ALA A 349 -7.57 -9.74 33.12
N ALA A 350 -7.77 -9.01 32.03
CA ALA A 350 -9.07 -8.45 31.66
C ALA A 350 -10.09 -9.55 31.33
N GLU A 351 -9.70 -10.60 30.62
CA GLU A 351 -10.56 -11.76 30.34
C GLU A 351 -11.03 -12.44 31.63
N THR A 352 -10.09 -12.65 32.57
CA THR A 352 -10.39 -13.24 33.88
C THR A 352 -11.38 -12.38 34.66
N ALA A 353 -11.21 -11.05 34.63
CA ALA A 353 -12.11 -10.10 35.27
C ALA A 353 -13.51 -10.10 34.64
N LEU A 354 -13.58 -10.09 33.31
CA LEU A 354 -14.83 -10.02 32.56
C LEU A 354 -15.65 -11.31 32.68
N ALA A 355 -15.00 -12.47 32.61
CA ALA A 355 -15.64 -13.77 32.79
C ALA A 355 -15.96 -14.09 34.27
N GLY A 356 -15.30 -13.38 35.19
CA GLY A 356 -15.33 -13.65 36.62
C GLY A 356 -16.47 -13.01 37.42
N THR A 357 -16.37 -13.19 38.72
CA THR A 357 -17.24 -12.59 39.75
C THR A 357 -16.87 -11.13 40.02
N ALA A 358 -17.72 -10.42 40.76
CA ALA A 358 -17.42 -9.07 41.24
C ALA A 358 -16.11 -8.99 42.04
N ASP A 359 -15.75 -10.01 42.82
CA ASP A 359 -14.49 -10.02 43.58
C ASP A 359 -13.26 -10.12 42.66
N GLN A 360 -13.37 -10.83 41.52
CA GLN A 360 -12.31 -10.89 40.52
C GLN A 360 -12.14 -9.56 39.79
N VAL A 361 -13.22 -8.81 39.56
CA VAL A 361 -13.12 -7.44 39.02
C VAL A 361 -12.44 -6.50 40.02
N VAL A 362 -12.75 -6.63 41.32
CA VAL A 362 -12.07 -5.86 42.36
C VAL A 362 -10.58 -6.20 42.40
N ALA A 363 -10.21 -7.49 42.34
CA ALA A 363 -8.80 -7.92 42.27
C ALA A 363 -8.11 -7.35 41.01
N PHE A 364 -8.79 -7.39 39.86
CA PHE A 364 -8.28 -6.81 38.62
C PHE A 364 -7.92 -5.33 38.75
N VAL A 365 -8.85 -4.52 39.27
CA VAL A 365 -8.63 -3.07 39.46
C VAL A 365 -7.53 -2.79 40.48
N ARG A 366 -7.49 -3.57 41.58
CA ARG A 366 -6.61 -3.26 42.72
C ARG A 366 -5.21 -3.83 42.58
N THR A 367 -5.03 -4.95 41.88
CA THR A 367 -3.75 -5.67 41.81
C THR A 367 -3.43 -6.20 40.43
N ASP A 368 -4.35 -6.91 39.77
CA ASP A 368 -3.94 -7.82 38.69
C ASP A 368 -3.60 -7.08 37.40
N LEU A 369 -4.32 -5.98 37.09
CA LEU A 369 -4.03 -5.16 35.91
C LEU A 369 -2.62 -4.57 35.99
N ALA A 370 -2.25 -3.97 37.13
CA ALA A 370 -0.93 -3.37 37.31
C ALA A 370 0.20 -4.41 37.21
N ALA A 371 0.01 -5.58 37.83
CA ALA A 371 0.98 -6.68 37.75
C ALA A 371 1.10 -7.27 36.34
N ALA A 372 0.01 -7.29 35.58
CA ALA A 372 0.00 -7.73 34.20
C ALA A 372 0.70 -6.73 33.26
N GLN A 373 0.37 -5.44 33.38
CA GLN A 373 1.03 -4.37 32.63
C GLN A 373 2.53 -4.30 32.92
N GLU A 374 2.95 -4.51 34.16
CA GLU A 374 4.39 -4.58 34.49
C GLU A 374 5.08 -5.75 33.76
N ARG A 375 4.44 -6.91 33.66
CA ARG A 375 4.99 -8.05 32.91
C ARG A 375 5.10 -7.75 31.42
N ASP A 376 4.04 -7.20 30.82
CA ASP A 376 4.03 -6.77 29.42
C ASP A 376 5.15 -5.75 29.13
N ASP A 377 5.29 -4.76 30.00
CA ASP A 377 6.29 -3.71 29.88
C ASP A 377 7.72 -4.25 30.02
N ARG A 378 7.96 -5.13 30.99
CA ARG A 378 9.26 -5.78 31.16
C ARG A 378 9.59 -6.69 29.97
N GLU A 379 8.63 -7.39 29.39
CA GLU A 379 8.85 -8.18 28.17
C GLU A 379 9.21 -7.28 26.97
N ARG A 380 8.57 -6.11 26.84
CA ARG A 380 8.95 -5.11 25.84
C ARG A 380 10.37 -4.60 26.05
N VAL A 381 10.77 -4.28 27.28
CA VAL A 381 12.16 -3.86 27.58
C VAL A 381 13.16 -4.98 27.30
N SER A 382 12.82 -6.23 27.65
CA SER A 382 13.66 -7.41 27.37
C SER A 382 13.92 -7.58 25.87
N ARG A 383 12.87 -7.39 25.05
CA ARG A 383 13.00 -7.41 23.59
C ARG A 383 13.92 -6.31 23.07
N ILE A 384 13.75 -5.08 23.57
CA ILE A 384 14.62 -3.95 23.23
C ILE A 384 16.09 -4.27 23.56
N ALA A 385 16.37 -4.83 24.73
CA ALA A 385 17.73 -5.22 25.11
C ALA A 385 18.33 -6.29 24.18
N ALA A 386 17.51 -7.24 23.73
CA ALA A 386 17.92 -8.31 22.84
C ALA A 386 18.16 -7.86 21.39
N GLU A 387 17.37 -6.89 20.90
CA GLU A 387 17.38 -6.47 19.49
C GLU A 387 18.24 -5.25 19.19
N THR A 388 18.51 -4.38 20.17
CA THR A 388 19.31 -3.18 19.93
C THR A 388 20.76 -3.52 19.60
N ASP A 389 21.34 -2.84 18.61
CA ASP A 389 22.78 -2.89 18.31
C ASP A 389 23.60 -1.92 19.16
N ILE A 390 22.95 -1.06 19.96
CA ILE A 390 23.59 -0.02 20.76
C ILE A 390 23.92 -0.57 22.15
N PRO A 391 25.20 -0.80 22.51
CA PRO A 391 25.55 -1.42 23.79
C PRO A 391 25.09 -0.62 25.01
N ALA A 392 25.10 0.71 24.93
CA ALA A 392 24.62 1.59 26.00
C ALA A 392 23.11 1.49 26.21
N GLU A 393 22.33 1.38 25.12
CA GLU A 393 20.88 1.16 25.21
C GLU A 393 20.57 -0.21 25.80
N ARG A 394 21.31 -1.25 25.40
CA ARG A 394 21.18 -2.59 25.99
C ARG A 394 21.42 -2.55 27.50
N ALA A 395 22.51 -1.92 27.93
CA ALA A 395 22.82 -1.79 29.36
C ALA A 395 21.76 -1.00 30.12
N ALA A 396 21.21 0.08 29.54
CA ALA A 396 20.13 0.85 30.15
C ALA A 396 18.83 0.04 30.26
N ALA A 397 18.49 -0.73 29.23
CA ALA A 397 17.34 -1.64 29.24
C ALA A 397 17.49 -2.72 30.33
N GLU A 398 18.65 -3.37 30.41
CA GLU A 398 18.97 -4.36 31.45
C GLU A 398 18.92 -3.75 32.86
N ALA A 399 19.41 -2.54 33.04
CA ALA A 399 19.31 -1.81 34.31
C ALA A 399 17.86 -1.52 34.69
N ALA A 400 17.04 -1.06 33.73
CA ALA A 400 15.61 -0.85 33.95
C ALA A 400 14.88 -2.15 34.31
N LEU A 401 15.22 -3.27 33.67
CA LEU A 401 14.68 -4.59 34.01
C LEU A 401 15.04 -5.05 35.42
N ALA A 402 16.22 -4.71 35.92
CA ALA A 402 16.63 -4.99 37.31
C ALA A 402 16.00 -4.04 38.34
N GLY A 403 15.43 -2.92 37.88
CA GLY A 403 14.85 -1.86 38.69
C GLY A 403 13.35 -2.01 38.99
N SER A 404 12.81 -0.95 39.58
CA SER A 404 11.41 -0.72 39.86
C SER A 404 10.58 -0.57 38.58
N TYR A 405 9.26 -0.78 38.70
CA TYR A 405 8.36 -0.57 37.56
C TYR A 405 8.37 0.88 37.05
N ALA A 406 8.62 1.86 37.92
CA ALA A 406 8.78 3.26 37.50
C ALA A 406 9.98 3.45 36.55
N GLU A 407 11.10 2.76 36.82
CA GLU A 407 12.29 2.79 35.95
C GLU A 407 12.03 2.08 34.61
N VAL A 408 11.28 0.97 34.62
CA VAL A 408 10.83 0.29 33.38
C VAL A 408 9.99 1.25 32.53
N LYS A 409 8.97 1.90 33.11
CA LYS A 409 8.13 2.86 32.38
C LYS A 409 8.91 4.06 31.87
N GLU A 410 9.81 4.60 32.68
CA GLU A 410 10.64 5.73 32.28
C GLU A 410 11.58 5.38 31.12
N PHE A 411 12.19 4.19 31.16
CA PHE A 411 12.98 3.68 30.04
C PHE A 411 12.12 3.49 28.78
N LEU A 412 10.92 2.93 28.89
CA LEU A 412 10.03 2.76 27.74
C LEU A 412 9.56 4.09 27.15
N ARG A 413 9.32 5.09 28.00
CA ARG A 413 8.89 6.43 27.59
C ARG A 413 10.00 7.20 26.88
N THR A 414 11.19 7.19 27.44
CA THR A 414 12.31 8.03 26.96
C THR A 414 13.27 7.31 26.04
N ARG A 415 13.33 5.98 26.16
CA ARG A 415 14.39 5.12 25.60
C ARG A 415 15.77 5.68 25.91
N TRP A 416 15.95 6.28 27.09
CA TRP A 416 17.18 6.99 27.44
C TRP A 416 18.31 6.02 27.75
N TYR A 417 19.52 6.39 27.35
CA TYR A 417 20.77 5.72 27.70
C TYR A 417 21.92 6.74 27.67
N GLU A 418 23.03 6.44 28.34
CA GLU A 418 24.20 7.32 28.36
C GLU A 418 24.78 7.48 26.95
N GLY A 419 24.90 8.73 26.49
CA GLY A 419 25.37 9.06 25.14
C GLY A 419 24.28 9.12 24.07
N LYS A 420 22.99 8.95 24.43
CA LYS A 420 21.89 9.06 23.46
C LYS A 420 21.82 10.43 22.78
N ASP A 421 22.09 11.50 23.52
CA ASP A 421 22.21 12.86 22.97
C ASP A 421 23.30 12.96 21.90
N HIS A 422 24.44 12.31 22.13
CA HIS A 422 25.51 12.22 21.14
C HIS A 422 25.09 11.41 19.91
N ASP A 423 24.41 10.28 20.10
CA ASP A 423 23.92 9.44 19.01
C ASP A 423 22.87 10.14 18.15
N VAL A 424 21.93 10.87 18.77
CA VAL A 424 20.93 11.70 18.08
C VAL A 424 21.64 12.79 17.27
N ARG A 425 22.60 13.49 17.85
CA ARG A 425 23.42 14.48 17.13
C ARG A 425 24.19 13.84 15.97
N ILE A 426 24.78 12.66 16.16
CA ILE A 426 25.44 11.90 15.09
C ILE A 426 24.45 11.52 13.99
N ALA A 427 23.23 11.10 14.33
CA ALA A 427 22.22 10.74 13.36
C ALA A 427 21.90 11.92 12.43
N ILE A 428 21.72 13.12 12.99
CA ILE A 428 21.52 14.35 12.20
C ILE A 428 22.77 14.68 11.37
N LEU A 429 23.96 14.65 11.98
CA LEU A 429 25.22 14.93 11.27
C LEU A 429 25.49 13.96 10.10
N ARG A 430 25.06 12.71 10.20
CA ARG A 430 25.17 11.71 9.13
C ARG A 430 24.29 12.01 7.92
N MET A 431 23.27 12.87 8.08
CA MET A 431 22.39 13.27 6.98
C MET A 431 22.97 14.46 6.19
N LEU A 432 23.84 15.26 6.81
CA LEU A 432 24.40 16.48 6.22
C LEU A 432 25.26 16.28 4.95
N PRO A 433 26.04 15.20 4.76
CA PRO A 433 26.86 15.03 3.56
C PRO A 433 26.03 15.08 2.27
N ASP A 434 24.87 14.44 2.26
CA ASP A 434 23.98 14.33 1.09
C ASP A 434 22.76 15.27 1.16
N ALA A 435 22.73 16.16 2.17
CA ALA A 435 21.62 17.10 2.35
C ALA A 435 21.60 18.18 1.26
N GLY A 436 20.40 18.49 0.77
CA GLY A 436 20.17 19.72 0.01
C GLY A 436 20.15 20.94 0.94
N PRO A 437 19.90 22.14 0.39
CA PRO A 437 19.88 23.39 1.16
C PRO A 437 18.89 23.37 2.33
N ALA A 438 17.64 22.98 2.10
CA ALA A 438 16.61 23.00 3.15
C ALA A 438 16.91 21.97 4.25
N LEU A 439 17.26 20.73 3.88
CA LEU A 439 17.63 19.73 4.89
C LEU A 439 18.86 20.14 5.68
N ARG A 440 19.83 20.83 5.06
CA ARG A 440 21.03 21.30 5.76
C ARG A 440 20.71 22.45 6.71
N ASP A 441 19.88 23.39 6.31
CA ASP A 441 19.52 24.54 7.14
C ASP A 441 18.73 24.06 8.37
N ASP A 442 17.67 23.28 8.17
CA ASP A 442 16.83 22.75 9.26
C ASP A 442 17.62 21.79 10.18
N ALA A 443 18.53 20.98 9.62
CA ALA A 443 19.41 20.12 10.42
C ALA A 443 20.37 20.93 11.30
N ASN A 444 20.95 22.02 10.77
CA ASN A 444 21.84 22.88 11.54
C ASN A 444 21.07 23.64 12.63
N GLU A 445 19.87 24.13 12.33
CA GLU A 445 18.99 24.75 13.33
C GLU A 445 18.69 23.77 14.48
N ALA A 446 18.33 22.52 14.16
CA ALA A 446 18.12 21.49 15.16
C ALA A 446 19.40 21.16 15.96
N LEU A 447 20.56 21.14 15.31
CA LEU A 447 21.86 20.88 15.96
C LEU A 447 22.32 22.02 16.89
N ASP A 448 21.90 23.25 16.61
CA ASP A 448 22.16 24.44 17.44
C ASP A 448 21.11 24.59 18.56
N GLY A 449 19.97 23.90 18.40
CA GLY A 449 18.86 23.85 19.35
C GLY A 449 19.04 22.85 20.50
N SER A 450 17.92 22.62 21.19
CA SER A 450 17.79 21.71 22.33
C SER A 450 17.80 20.24 21.89
N TYR A 451 17.96 19.32 22.85
CA TYR A 451 17.78 17.89 22.57
C TYR A 451 16.37 17.56 22.04
N GLN A 452 15.34 18.32 22.44
CA GLN A 452 13.99 18.14 21.92
C GLN A 452 13.90 18.57 20.45
N ASP A 453 14.54 19.69 20.09
CA ASP A 453 14.57 20.20 18.72
C ASP A 453 15.24 19.18 17.78
N GLN A 454 16.29 18.49 18.28
CA GLN A 454 16.96 17.41 17.56
C GLN A 454 16.05 16.18 17.34
N LEU A 455 15.26 15.82 18.34
CA LEU A 455 14.29 14.72 18.22
C LEU A 455 13.15 15.09 17.26
N GLU A 456 12.59 16.28 17.40
CA GLU A 456 11.51 16.78 16.54
C GLU A 456 11.95 16.84 15.07
N PHE A 457 13.19 17.29 14.82
CA PHE A 457 13.78 17.25 13.49
C PHE A 457 13.89 15.83 12.94
N LEU A 458 14.36 14.86 13.73
CA LEU A 458 14.49 13.47 13.28
C LEU A 458 13.13 12.81 13.04
N GLU A 459 12.13 13.13 13.86
CA GLU A 459 10.79 12.55 13.80
C GLU A 459 9.95 13.11 12.65
N THR A 460 9.98 14.42 12.43
CA THR A 460 9.11 15.08 11.44
C THR A 460 9.87 16.05 10.54
N GLY A 461 10.72 16.92 11.09
CA GLY A 461 11.34 18.04 10.36
C GLY A 461 12.15 17.61 9.14
N GLN A 462 12.92 16.53 9.23
CA GLN A 462 13.74 16.05 8.12
C GLN A 462 12.93 15.66 6.87
N TYR A 463 11.68 15.23 7.04
CA TYR A 463 10.85 14.80 5.92
C TYR A 463 10.32 16.00 5.15
N VAL A 464 9.90 17.04 5.87
CA VAL A 464 9.50 18.34 5.30
C VAL A 464 10.68 18.97 4.55
N ALA A 465 11.85 19.02 5.19
CA ALA A 465 13.04 19.61 4.59
C ALA A 465 13.49 18.85 3.33
N ARG A 466 13.43 17.50 3.34
CA ARG A 466 13.69 16.66 2.16
C ARG A 466 12.69 16.91 1.04
N GLU A 467 11.42 17.11 1.37
CA GLU A 467 10.42 17.47 0.36
C GLU A 467 10.77 18.80 -0.30
N HIS A 468 11.09 19.82 0.49
CA HIS A 468 11.54 21.12 -0.04
C HIS A 468 12.75 20.98 -0.97
N ASP A 469 13.75 20.22 -0.56
CA ASP A 469 14.93 19.93 -1.40
C ASP A 469 14.54 19.22 -2.71
N LEU A 470 13.63 18.23 -2.65
CA LEU A 470 13.13 17.55 -3.84
C LEU A 470 12.38 18.52 -4.76
N ARG A 471 11.51 19.38 -4.25
CA ARG A 471 10.80 20.40 -5.05
C ARG A 471 11.78 21.34 -5.72
N ILE A 472 12.81 21.80 -5.00
CA ILE A 472 13.88 22.64 -5.58
C ILE A 472 14.59 21.90 -6.71
N ARG A 473 14.95 20.62 -6.50
CA ARG A 473 15.60 19.80 -7.54
C ARG A 473 14.71 19.67 -8.78
N VAL A 474 13.41 19.40 -8.62
CA VAL A 474 12.45 19.33 -9.73
C VAL A 474 12.36 20.69 -10.46
N LEU A 475 12.26 21.80 -9.74
CA LEU A 475 12.23 23.13 -10.36
C LEU A 475 13.51 23.43 -11.15
N GLN A 476 14.66 22.95 -10.67
CA GLN A 476 15.95 23.11 -11.35
C GLN A 476 16.05 22.31 -12.65
N THR A 477 15.24 21.26 -12.86
CA THR A 477 15.24 20.53 -14.15
C THR A 477 14.46 21.26 -15.24
N ILE A 478 13.56 22.18 -14.88
CA ILE A 478 12.68 22.88 -15.85
C ILE A 478 13.50 23.79 -16.77
N SER A 479 14.36 24.65 -16.21
CA SER A 479 15.11 25.63 -17.01
C SER A 479 16.09 25.03 -18.04
N PRO A 480 16.90 24.01 -17.70
CA PRO A 480 17.76 23.34 -18.68
C PRO A 480 17.03 22.27 -19.52
N GLY A 481 15.82 21.86 -19.11
CA GLY A 481 15.04 20.83 -19.76
C GLY A 481 14.37 21.29 -21.06
N GLY A 482 13.94 20.30 -21.87
CA GLY A 482 13.04 20.57 -22.98
C GLY A 482 11.56 20.49 -22.56
N PRO A 483 10.64 20.66 -23.52
CA PRO A 483 9.21 20.69 -23.24
C PRO A 483 8.66 19.44 -22.53
N GLU A 484 9.19 18.25 -22.83
CA GLU A 484 8.74 17.01 -22.16
C GLU A 484 9.21 16.97 -20.71
N VAL A 485 10.44 17.42 -20.42
CA VAL A 485 10.96 17.51 -19.04
C VAL A 485 10.17 18.56 -18.24
N GLU A 486 9.88 19.71 -18.84
CA GLU A 486 9.05 20.75 -18.22
C GLU A 486 7.66 20.20 -17.87
N ALA A 487 6.96 19.58 -18.82
CA ALA A 487 5.65 19.00 -18.58
C ALA A 487 5.66 17.94 -17.46
N ALA A 488 6.62 17.02 -17.49
CA ALA A 488 6.76 15.99 -16.46
C ALA A 488 7.09 16.56 -15.07
N ALA A 489 7.90 17.63 -15.01
CA ALA A 489 8.22 18.32 -13.77
C ALA A 489 7.00 19.02 -13.18
N GLN A 490 6.19 19.70 -14.01
CA GLN A 490 4.94 20.34 -13.56
C GLN A 490 3.93 19.32 -13.02
N ILE A 491 3.80 18.16 -13.69
CA ILE A 491 2.97 17.05 -13.20
C ILE A 491 3.43 16.62 -11.80
N ALA A 492 4.74 16.48 -11.58
CA ALA A 492 5.29 16.07 -10.30
C ALA A 492 5.10 17.11 -9.19
N LEU A 493 5.24 18.40 -9.51
CA LEU A 493 5.08 19.51 -8.57
C LEU A 493 3.65 19.67 -8.04
N ASP A 494 2.66 19.29 -8.85
CA ASP A 494 1.24 19.27 -8.47
C ASP A 494 0.84 18.02 -7.66
N GLY A 495 1.75 17.06 -7.53
CA GLY A 495 1.51 15.78 -6.87
C GLY A 495 1.86 15.75 -5.37
N PRO A 496 1.64 14.59 -4.73
CA PRO A 496 2.10 14.35 -3.37
C PRO A 496 3.64 14.26 -3.31
N PRO A 497 4.26 14.31 -2.11
CA PRO A 497 5.72 14.31 -1.96
C PRO A 497 6.43 13.15 -2.70
N ALA A 498 5.79 11.98 -2.77
CA ALA A 498 6.29 10.82 -3.51
C ALA A 498 6.47 11.08 -5.02
N ALA A 499 5.64 11.92 -5.63
CA ALA A 499 5.69 12.23 -7.06
C ALA A 499 6.98 12.96 -7.46
N LEU A 500 7.56 13.75 -6.55
CA LEU A 500 8.81 14.47 -6.80
C LEU A 500 10.00 13.50 -6.98
N ARG A 501 10.07 12.48 -6.12
CA ARG A 501 11.10 11.44 -6.22
C ARG A 501 10.86 10.55 -7.45
N GLU A 502 9.61 10.15 -7.68
CA GLU A 502 9.21 9.38 -8.86
C GLU A 502 9.64 10.11 -10.16
N PHE A 503 9.49 11.44 -10.20
CA PHE A 503 9.96 12.22 -11.33
C PHE A 503 11.47 12.16 -11.49
N LEU A 504 12.26 12.47 -10.45
CA LEU A 504 13.71 12.51 -10.55
C LEU A 504 14.31 11.14 -10.92
N ASP A 505 13.73 10.05 -10.42
CA ASP A 505 14.28 8.70 -10.62
C ASP A 505 13.79 8.05 -11.92
N ILE A 506 12.56 8.37 -12.38
CA ILE A 506 11.90 7.66 -13.48
C ILE A 506 11.50 8.60 -14.61
N HIS A 507 10.73 9.65 -14.32
CA HIS A 507 10.10 10.43 -15.38
C HIS A 507 11.03 11.45 -16.05
N GLN A 508 11.99 12.01 -15.32
CA GLN A 508 13.00 12.92 -15.84
C GLN A 508 13.84 12.24 -16.96
N PRO A 509 14.53 11.11 -16.73
CA PRO A 509 15.34 10.49 -17.78
C PRO A 509 14.50 10.07 -18.99
N ARG A 510 13.25 9.63 -18.79
CA ARG A 510 12.33 9.32 -19.90
C ARG A 510 11.97 10.56 -20.71
N ALA A 511 11.68 11.67 -20.04
CA ALA A 511 11.36 12.93 -20.69
C ALA A 511 12.57 13.48 -21.47
N GLU A 512 13.77 13.38 -20.92
CA GLU A 512 15.01 13.76 -21.61
C GLU A 512 15.23 12.94 -22.90
N ILE A 513 14.94 11.63 -22.87
CA ILE A 513 14.99 10.78 -24.08
C ILE A 513 14.01 11.30 -25.15
N ARG A 514 12.82 11.74 -24.76
CA ARG A 514 11.81 12.27 -25.69
C ARG A 514 12.20 13.63 -26.26
N ASP A 515 12.72 14.53 -25.43
CA ASP A 515 13.22 15.84 -25.87
C ASP A 515 14.37 15.69 -26.88
N ASN A 516 15.28 14.74 -26.62
CA ASN A 516 16.36 14.42 -27.56
C ASN A 516 15.82 13.84 -28.88
N ALA A 517 14.84 12.95 -28.82
CA ALA A 517 14.19 12.39 -30.01
C ALA A 517 13.46 13.47 -30.83
N ALA A 518 12.74 14.37 -30.17
CA ALA A 518 12.05 15.51 -30.78
C ALA A 518 13.06 16.44 -31.47
N THR A 519 14.14 16.79 -30.78
CA THR A 519 15.22 17.63 -31.33
C THR A 519 15.84 17.02 -32.58
N ALA A 520 16.16 15.72 -32.54
CA ALA A 520 16.75 15.01 -33.68
C ALA A 520 15.78 14.96 -34.87
N HIS A 521 14.50 14.70 -34.62
CA HIS A 521 13.49 14.68 -35.66
C HIS A 521 13.30 16.05 -36.33
N VAL A 522 13.15 17.12 -35.53
CA VAL A 522 12.99 18.49 -36.05
C VAL A 522 14.20 18.89 -36.90
N ALA A 523 15.42 18.56 -36.47
CA ALA A 523 16.63 18.87 -37.24
C ALA A 523 16.64 18.15 -38.61
N GLU A 524 16.22 16.89 -38.66
CA GLU A 524 16.15 16.11 -39.90
C GLU A 524 15.11 16.66 -40.87
N VAL A 525 13.89 16.96 -40.39
CA VAL A 525 12.82 17.52 -41.23
C VAL A 525 13.20 18.88 -41.77
N ARG A 526 13.75 19.78 -40.94
CA ARG A 526 14.18 21.11 -41.38
C ARG A 526 15.27 21.05 -42.44
N ARG A 527 16.18 20.07 -42.37
CA ARG A 527 17.17 19.83 -43.40
C ARG A 527 16.52 19.44 -44.73
N LEU A 528 15.51 18.57 -44.72
CA LEU A 528 14.77 18.18 -45.93
C LEU A 528 13.96 19.36 -46.50
N VAL A 529 13.34 20.16 -45.64
CA VAL A 529 12.67 21.41 -46.03
C VAL A 529 13.67 22.35 -46.71
N ALA A 530 14.84 22.58 -46.13
CA ALA A 530 15.89 23.42 -46.72
C ALA A 530 16.34 22.91 -48.10
N GLU A 531 16.50 21.59 -48.28
CA GLU A 531 16.81 21.02 -49.61
C GLU A 531 15.74 21.32 -50.66
N ALA A 532 14.45 21.25 -50.29
CA ALA A 532 13.35 21.60 -51.18
C ALA A 532 13.41 23.08 -51.59
N GLU A 533 13.75 23.96 -50.64
CA GLU A 533 13.87 25.39 -50.86
C GLU A 533 15.06 25.76 -51.75
N GLU A 534 16.22 25.14 -51.54
CA GLU A 534 17.39 25.32 -52.37
C GLU A 534 17.13 24.91 -53.82
N ALA A 535 16.40 23.81 -54.03
CA ALA A 535 15.99 23.39 -55.37
C ALA A 535 15.09 24.43 -56.04
N ALA A 536 14.12 24.97 -55.29
CA ALA A 536 13.22 26.02 -55.77
C ALA A 536 13.96 27.33 -56.11
N GLN A 537 15.01 27.67 -55.37
CA GLN A 537 15.84 28.85 -55.65
C GLN A 537 16.69 28.67 -56.91
N ARG A 538 17.34 27.51 -57.07
CA ARG A 538 18.16 27.18 -58.25
C ARG A 538 17.37 27.19 -59.56
N SER A 539 16.10 26.79 -59.53
CA SER A 539 15.22 26.84 -60.71
C SER A 539 14.84 28.25 -61.18
N GLY A 540 15.12 29.29 -60.37
CA GLY A 540 14.80 30.68 -60.70
C GLY A 540 16.00 31.50 -61.18
N GLN A 541 17.19 30.90 -61.21
CA GLN A 541 18.42 31.44 -61.80
C GLN A 541 18.60 30.86 -63.20
#